data_AF-A0A928S7Y5-F1
#
_entry.id   AF-A0A928S7Y5-F1
#
_cell.length_a   1.000
_cell.length_b   1.000
_cell.length_c   1.000
_cell.angle_alpha   90.00
_cell.angle_beta   90.00
_cell.angle_gamma   90.00
#
_symmetry.space_group_name_H-M   'P 1'
#
loop_
_entity.id
_entity.type
_entity.pdbx_description
1 polymer ?
#
loop_
_entity_poly.entity_id
_entity_poly.type
_entity_poly.pdbx_seq_one_letter_code
_entity_poly.pdbx_strand_id
1 'polypeptide(L)'
;MSSQINPTNYRLVVWILIAVLLILGSLFVAVGIVLKSFRSETVETWKRVQIGDTEDAVRTALGKPFREYSAEKASQQYYVHGYHHKERDISHRVLIYMGADMVLYVWIDKSGHVEDLFQGGS
;
A
#
# COMPACT_ATOMS: atom_id res chain seq x y z
N MET A 1 45.74 -28.43 -27.95
CA MET A 1 44.98 -29.11 -26.87
C MET A 1 43.52 -28.68 -26.98
N SER A 2 42.73 -29.43 -27.73
CA SER A 2 41.29 -29.22 -27.84
C SER A 2 40.61 -29.83 -26.62
N SER A 3 40.07 -28.98 -25.73
CA SER A 3 39.25 -29.42 -24.60
C SER A 3 38.01 -30.13 -25.13
N GLN A 4 37.98 -31.46 -25.02
CA GLN A 4 36.78 -32.24 -25.34
C GLN A 4 35.75 -31.99 -24.24
N ILE A 5 34.77 -31.15 -24.54
CA ILE A 5 33.63 -30.92 -23.65
C ILE A 5 32.82 -32.21 -23.57
N ASN A 6 32.80 -32.82 -22.38
CA ASN A 6 32.12 -34.08 -22.13
C ASN A 6 30.58 -33.88 -22.20
N PRO A 7 29.84 -34.51 -23.13
CA PRO A 7 28.42 -34.23 -23.38
C PRO A 7 27.51 -34.51 -22.18
N THR A 8 27.95 -35.34 -21.23
CA THR A 8 27.25 -35.64 -19.97
C THR A 8 27.12 -34.40 -19.09
N ASN A 9 28.10 -33.49 -19.12
CA ASN A 9 28.10 -32.26 -18.32
C ASN A 9 27.07 -31.25 -18.85
N TYR A 10 26.78 -31.25 -20.17
CA TYR A 10 25.80 -30.35 -20.77
C TYR A 10 24.39 -30.63 -20.25
N ARG A 11 23.99 -31.90 -20.17
CA ARG A 11 22.68 -32.30 -19.65
C ARG A 11 22.51 -31.91 -18.19
N LEU A 12 23.54 -32.11 -17.36
CA LEU A 12 23.53 -31.71 -15.95
C LEU A 12 23.35 -30.19 -15.80
N VAL A 13 24.10 -29.40 -16.57
CA VAL A 13 24.01 -27.93 -16.55
C VAL A 13 22.61 -27.46 -16.97
N VAL A 14 22.02 -28.05 -18.00
CA VAL A 14 20.65 -27.73 -18.43
C VAL A 14 19.63 -28.01 -17.31
N TRP A 15 19.73 -29.14 -16.62
CA TRP A 15 18.85 -29.45 -15.49
C TRP A 15 19.02 -28.50 -14.30
N ILE A 16 20.26 -28.10 -13.99
CA ILE A 16 20.53 -27.11 -12.95
C ILE A 16 19.90 -25.77 -13.32
N LEU A 17 20.04 -25.32 -14.57
CA LEU A 17 19.44 -24.07 -15.04
C LEU A 17 17.92 -24.10 -14.97
N ILE A 18 17.28 -25.22 -15.35
CA ILE A 18 15.84 -25.40 -15.22
C ILE A 18 15.42 -25.33 -13.74
N ALA A 19 16.13 -26.02 -12.84
CA ALA A 19 15.82 -25.98 -11.42
C ALA A 19 15.95 -24.57 -10.84
N VAL A 20 17.00 -23.82 -11.22
CA VAL A 20 17.18 -22.42 -10.81
C VAL A 20 16.03 -21.54 -11.33
N LEU A 21 15.64 -21.68 -12.60
CA LEU A 21 14.52 -20.93 -13.18
C LEU A 21 13.20 -21.24 -12.48
N LEU A 22 12.94 -22.51 -12.12
CA LEU A 22 11.74 -22.91 -11.38
C LEU A 22 11.73 -22.31 -9.96
N ILE A 23 12.86 -22.32 -9.26
CA ILE A 23 12.99 -21.72 -7.94
C ILE A 23 12.74 -20.20 -8.02
N LEU A 24 13.39 -19.51 -8.95
CA LEU A 24 13.19 -18.07 -9.15
C LEU A 24 11.74 -17.75 -9.54
N GLY A 25 11.14 -18.55 -10.42
CA GLY A 25 9.73 -18.42 -10.80
C GLY A 25 8.80 -18.58 -9.60
N SER A 26 9.01 -19.59 -8.75
CA SER A 26 8.21 -19.79 -7.54
C SER A 26 8.36 -18.64 -6.53
N LEU A 27 9.56 -18.07 -6.41
CA LEU A 27 9.80 -16.92 -5.54
C LEU A 27 8.99 -15.71 -6.01
N PHE A 28 8.97 -15.45 -7.31
CA PHE A 28 8.22 -14.34 -7.90
C PHE A 28 6.71 -14.49 -7.67
N VAL A 29 6.18 -15.71 -7.84
CA VAL A 29 4.76 -16.01 -7.56
C VAL A 29 4.44 -15.81 -6.08
N ALA A 30 5.29 -16.30 -5.17
CA ALA A 30 5.08 -16.15 -3.73
C ALA A 30 5.05 -14.67 -3.33
N VAL A 31 5.97 -13.86 -3.85
CA VAL A 31 5.98 -12.40 -3.62
C VAL A 31 4.69 -11.75 -4.11
N GLY A 32 4.22 -12.11 -5.32
CA GLY A 32 2.97 -11.59 -5.86
C GLY A 32 1.74 -11.92 -5.00
N ILE A 33 1.67 -13.13 -4.44
CA ILE A 33 0.58 -13.54 -3.54
C ILE A 33 0.61 -12.72 -2.26
N VAL A 34 1.79 -12.57 -1.64
CA VAL A 34 1.96 -11.82 -0.39
C VAL A 34 1.55 -10.35 -0.58
N LEU A 35 2.00 -9.70 -1.65
CA LEU A 35 1.61 -8.31 -1.96
C LEU A 35 0.10 -8.17 -2.15
N LYS A 36 -0.55 -9.13 -2.82
CA LYS A 36 -2.00 -9.12 -3.01
C LYS A 36 -2.76 -9.28 -1.68
N SER A 37 -2.28 -10.14 -0.78
CA SER A 37 -2.87 -10.33 0.54
C SER A 37 -2.85 -9.03 1.35
N PHE A 38 -1.70 -8.35 1.43
CA PHE A 38 -1.58 -7.07 2.13
C PHE A 38 -2.50 -5.99 1.57
N ARG A 39 -2.64 -5.92 0.23
CA ARG A 39 -3.56 -4.96 -0.40
C ARG A 39 -5.02 -5.25 -0.02
N SER A 40 -5.42 -6.53 -0.05
CA SER A 40 -6.80 -6.91 0.29
C SER A 40 -7.17 -6.59 1.74
N GLU A 41 -6.25 -6.86 2.67
CA GLU A 41 -6.46 -6.57 4.09
C GLU A 41 -6.57 -5.07 4.36
N THR A 42 -5.74 -4.27 3.68
CA THR A 42 -5.78 -2.80 3.78
C THR A 42 -7.14 -2.25 3.33
N VAL A 43 -7.63 -2.71 2.16
CA VAL A 43 -8.91 -2.25 1.61
C VAL A 43 -10.08 -2.63 2.53
N GLU A 44 -10.12 -3.86 3.02
CA GLU A 44 -11.20 -4.31 3.91
C GLU A 44 -11.20 -3.58 5.27
N THR A 45 -10.01 -3.24 5.77
CA THR A 45 -9.90 -2.46 7.01
C THR A 45 -10.38 -1.02 6.81
N TRP A 46 -10.05 -0.39 5.68
CA TRP A 46 -10.45 0.98 5.37
C TRP A 46 -11.96 1.14 5.17
N LYS A 47 -12.65 0.11 4.65
CA LYS A 47 -14.12 0.10 4.51
C LYS A 47 -14.88 0.15 5.84
N ARG A 48 -14.21 -0.09 6.97
CA ARG A 48 -14.83 -0.04 8.30
C ARG A 48 -15.07 1.39 8.78
N VAL A 49 -14.37 2.37 8.22
CA VAL A 49 -14.52 3.77 8.57
C VAL A 49 -15.63 4.39 7.74
N GLN A 50 -16.54 5.10 8.40
CA GLN A 50 -17.71 5.74 7.80
C GLN A 50 -17.79 7.22 8.17
N ILE A 51 -18.54 7.97 7.36
CA ILE A 51 -18.87 9.36 7.68
C ILE A 51 -19.67 9.39 8.99
N GLY A 52 -19.29 10.27 9.90
CA GLY A 52 -19.86 10.39 11.25
C GLY A 52 -19.08 9.66 12.35
N ASP A 53 -18.15 8.76 12.00
CA ASP A 53 -17.28 8.11 13.00
C ASP A 53 -16.45 9.13 13.75
N THR A 54 -16.12 8.87 15.02
CA THR A 54 -15.22 9.74 15.78
C THR A 54 -13.77 9.55 15.35
N GLU A 55 -12.95 10.59 15.53
CA GLU A 55 -11.50 10.48 15.30
C GLU A 55 -10.87 9.29 16.05
N ASP A 56 -11.30 9.05 17.30
CA ASP A 56 -10.82 7.92 18.10
C ASP A 56 -11.23 6.56 17.52
N ALA A 57 -12.46 6.44 16.99
CA ALA A 57 -12.90 5.22 16.33
C ALA A 57 -12.06 4.93 15.07
N VAL A 58 -11.77 5.97 14.27
CA VAL A 58 -10.89 5.86 13.10
C VAL A 58 -9.50 5.39 13.50
N ARG A 59 -8.90 6.02 14.52
CA ARG A 59 -7.55 5.65 15.00
C ARG A 59 -7.52 4.26 15.62
N THR A 60 -8.59 3.83 16.26
CA THR A 60 -8.72 2.47 16.79
C THR A 60 -8.82 1.44 15.67
N ALA A 61 -9.58 1.74 14.61
CA ALA A 61 -9.79 0.84 13.49
C ALA A 61 -8.58 0.75 12.54
N LEU A 62 -7.93 1.87 12.27
CA LEU A 62 -6.87 2.00 11.26
C LEU A 62 -5.46 2.11 11.85
N GLY A 63 -5.36 2.31 13.16
CA GLY A 63 -4.10 2.57 13.84
C GLY A 63 -3.60 4.01 13.65
N LYS A 64 -2.28 4.17 13.71
CA LYS A 64 -1.62 5.47 13.61
C LYS A 64 -1.62 5.96 12.15
N PRO A 65 -2.05 7.21 11.87
CA PRO A 65 -1.97 7.76 10.53
C PRO A 65 -0.51 7.92 10.09
N PHE A 66 -0.28 7.82 8.77
CA PHE A 66 1.01 8.12 8.16
C PHE A 66 1.37 9.59 8.31
N ARG A 67 0.40 10.48 8.06
CA ARG A 67 0.51 11.93 8.26
C ARG A 67 -0.81 12.49 8.78
N GLU A 68 -0.72 13.59 9.51
CA GLU A 68 -1.88 14.35 9.95
C GLU A 68 -1.60 15.85 9.76
N TYR A 69 -2.61 16.59 9.31
CA TYR A 69 -2.52 18.03 9.13
C TYR A 69 -3.74 18.69 9.76
N SER A 70 -3.53 19.78 10.50
CA SER A 70 -4.60 20.67 10.96
C SER A 70 -4.87 21.76 9.95
N ALA A 71 -6.07 22.34 9.98
CA ALA A 71 -6.45 23.49 9.16
C ALA A 71 -5.43 24.65 9.25
N GLU A 72 -4.86 24.88 10.43
CA GLU A 72 -3.88 25.94 10.68
C GLU A 72 -2.49 25.68 10.08
N LYS A 73 -2.11 24.41 9.93
CA LYS A 73 -0.77 23.99 9.50
C LYS A 73 -0.72 23.49 8.06
N ALA A 74 -1.88 23.28 7.45
CA ALA A 74 -1.94 22.86 6.07
C ALA A 74 -1.55 24.03 5.16
N SER A 75 -0.29 24.05 4.72
CA SER A 75 0.03 24.62 3.41
C SER A 75 -0.90 23.95 2.40
N GLN A 76 -1.40 24.66 1.39
CA GLN A 76 -2.43 24.23 0.41
C GLN A 76 -2.19 22.87 -0.31
N GLN A 77 -1.13 22.13 0.02
CA GLN A 77 -0.73 20.85 -0.54
C GLN A 77 -0.39 19.86 0.59
N TYR A 78 -1.40 19.28 1.22
CA TYR A 78 -1.22 18.19 2.20
C TYR A 78 -1.26 16.79 1.56
N TYR A 79 -1.34 16.72 0.23
CA TYR A 79 -1.48 15.48 -0.52
C TYR A 79 -0.18 14.67 -0.57
N VAL A 80 -0.31 13.36 -0.74
CA VAL A 80 0.83 12.46 -0.91
C VAL A 80 1.20 12.43 -2.40
N HIS A 81 2.45 12.81 -2.71
CA HIS A 81 2.95 12.80 -4.08
C HIS A 81 2.92 11.39 -4.68
N GLY A 82 2.51 11.28 -5.94
CA GLY A 82 2.38 10.00 -6.64
C GLY A 82 1.10 9.23 -6.32
N TYR A 83 0.15 9.81 -5.58
CA TYR A 83 -1.16 9.21 -5.33
C TYR A 83 -2.29 10.14 -5.78
N HIS A 84 -3.40 9.51 -6.17
CA HIS A 84 -4.66 10.22 -6.41
C HIS A 84 -5.08 10.97 -5.14
N HIS A 85 -5.67 12.15 -5.32
CA HIS A 85 -6.17 12.97 -4.24
C HIS A 85 -7.45 13.69 -4.65
N LYS A 86 -8.21 14.12 -3.65
CA LYS A 86 -9.36 15.00 -3.79
C LYS A 86 -8.95 16.38 -3.29
N GLU A 87 -9.02 17.38 -4.15
CA GLU A 87 -8.77 18.75 -3.74
C GLU A 87 -9.90 19.25 -2.83
N ARG A 88 -9.55 19.60 -1.59
CA ARG A 88 -10.50 20.08 -0.59
C ARG A 88 -9.78 20.86 0.52
N ASP A 89 -10.44 21.86 1.06
CA ASP A 89 -10.01 22.52 2.30
C ASP A 89 -10.19 21.62 3.53
N ILE A 90 -9.34 21.83 4.54
CA ILE A 90 -9.42 21.11 5.82
C ILE A 90 -10.24 21.95 6.80
N SER A 91 -11.41 21.45 7.21
CA SER A 91 -12.26 22.13 8.19
C SER A 91 -11.65 22.17 9.60
N HIS A 92 -11.04 21.05 10.02
CA HIS A 92 -10.33 20.95 11.30
C HIS A 92 -9.04 20.14 11.18
N ARG A 93 -9.13 18.87 10.76
CA ARG A 93 -7.97 17.99 10.59
C ARG A 93 -8.18 17.01 9.44
N VAL A 94 -7.10 16.58 8.82
CA VAL A 94 -7.09 15.42 7.92
C VAL A 94 -6.10 14.39 8.43
N LEU A 95 -6.52 13.14 8.45
CA LEU A 95 -5.68 11.98 8.73
C LEU A 95 -5.41 11.26 7.42
N ILE A 96 -4.15 10.97 7.15
CA ILE A 96 -3.72 10.32 5.92
C ILE A 96 -3.15 8.95 6.28
N TYR A 97 -3.72 7.90 5.71
CA TYR A 97 -3.26 6.53 5.85
C TYR A 97 -2.70 6.04 4.51
N MET A 98 -1.59 5.31 4.57
CA MET A 98 -0.96 4.73 3.38
C MET A 98 -1.02 3.21 3.45
N GLY A 99 -1.43 2.61 2.34
CA GLY A 99 -1.26 1.20 2.02
C GLY A 99 -0.13 1.01 1.01
N ALA A 100 0.07 -0.22 0.52
CA ALA A 100 1.12 -0.52 -0.44
C ALA A 100 1.03 0.31 -1.73
N ASP A 101 -0.16 0.41 -2.31
CA ASP A 101 -0.44 1.12 -3.57
C ASP A 101 -1.70 1.99 -3.47
N MET A 102 -2.10 2.34 -2.24
CA MET A 102 -3.28 3.14 -1.97
C MET A 102 -3.04 4.18 -0.89
N VAL A 103 -3.85 5.22 -0.89
CA VAL A 103 -3.94 6.26 0.13
C VAL A 103 -5.40 6.44 0.55
N LEU A 104 -5.60 6.69 1.84
CA LEU A 104 -6.89 7.07 2.40
C LEU A 104 -6.74 8.42 3.10
N TYR A 105 -7.54 9.39 2.69
CA TYR A 105 -7.70 10.67 3.35
C TYR A 105 -9.01 10.65 4.14
N VAL A 106 -8.91 10.98 5.43
CA VAL A 106 -10.04 11.06 6.35
C VAL A 106 -10.11 12.48 6.89
N TRP A 107 -11.12 13.24 6.48
CA TRP A 107 -11.32 14.60 6.99
C TRP A 107 -12.19 14.55 8.24
N ILE A 108 -11.71 15.19 9.29
CA ILE A 108 -12.37 15.34 10.58
C ILE A 108 -12.87 16.77 10.69
N ASP A 109 -14.14 16.91 11.08
CA ASP A 109 -14.77 18.20 11.34
C ASP A 109 -14.35 18.78 12.70
N LYS A 110 -14.86 19.97 13.01
CA LYS A 110 -14.57 20.66 14.29
C LYS A 110 -15.20 19.96 15.50
N SER A 111 -16.17 19.08 15.27
CA SER A 111 -16.83 18.28 16.31
C SER A 111 -16.07 16.98 16.61
N GLY A 112 -15.01 16.67 15.85
CA GLY A 112 -14.22 15.45 16.02
C GLY A 112 -14.78 14.23 15.27
N HIS A 113 -15.66 14.45 14.29
CA HIS A 113 -16.28 13.41 13.49
C HIS A 113 -15.78 13.40 12.04
N VAL A 114 -15.79 12.24 11.40
CA VAL A 114 -15.48 12.11 9.97
C VAL A 114 -16.53 12.85 9.15
N GLU A 115 -16.13 13.89 8.44
CA GLU A 115 -17.00 14.62 7.50
C GLU A 115 -16.88 14.14 6.06
N ASP A 116 -15.74 13.58 5.68
CA ASP A 116 -15.46 13.14 4.31
C ASP A 116 -14.36 12.07 4.28
N LEU A 117 -14.39 11.27 3.22
CA LEU A 117 -13.45 10.17 2.97
C LEU A 117 -13.06 10.15 1.50
N PHE A 118 -11.77 9.94 1.22
CA PHE A 118 -11.30 9.71 -0.14
C PHE A 118 -10.25 8.61 -0.16
N GLN A 119 -10.51 7.59 -0.96
CA GLN A 119 -9.59 6.50 -1.22
C GLN A 119 -9.04 6.63 -2.64
N GLY A 120 -7.71 6.65 -2.78
CA GLY A 120 -7.00 6.77 -4.05
C GLY A 120 -5.92 5.70 -4.22
N GLY A 121 -5.59 5.38 -5.47
CA GLY A 121 -4.40 4.58 -5.82
C GLY A 121 -3.21 5.47 -6.18
N SER A 122 -2.02 4.85 -6.31
CA SER A 122 -0.86 5.43 -7.01
C SER A 122 -0.88 5.14 -8.50
#